data_AF-A0AA93DMG2-F1
#
_entry.id   AF-A0AA93DMG2-F1
#
_cell.length_a   1.000
_cell.length_b   1.000
_cell.length_c   1.000
_cell.angle_alpha   90.00
_cell.angle_beta   90.00
_cell.angle_gamma   90.00
#
_symmetry.space_group_name_H-M   'P 1'
#
loop_
_entity.id
_entity.type
_entity.pdbx_description
1 polymer ?
#
loop_
_entity_poly.entity_id
_entity_poly.type
_entity_poly.pdbx_seq_one_letter_code
_entity_poly.pdbx_strand_id
1 'polypeptide(L)'
;MYHYESETYIEVSRKFMEACAWLDSLGIEYSRTRVGSYGKIFGALAKCQQAGTLETFYNEHSFESWVNAAHEVAEIIRIYEGLGEQSVPSLNVRLKNAIKGQELYVLDSENRSGRDFSFELSTAAKFVSAGLTVDFGHDADLKVKIDDFTLFVECKRLKSTKKIQKRIKEGLKQLHKRYVESEQPSNARGLLALSIGKTINATLGLLEGSNYKDLGNKAASHNRAFGEKYKSYWQEKSDRRTLGVAIFLDTPGIITPEKQLVTCHEVTINNSSPANTPENMLLNKIFYHVFQKRT
;
A
#
# COMPACT_ATOMS: atom_id res chain seq x y z
N MET A 1 18.67 10.47 4.31
CA MET A 1 18.25 11.40 3.26
C MET A 1 17.18 10.68 2.45
N TYR A 2 15.99 11.26 2.28
CA TYR A 2 14.92 10.63 1.50
C TYR A 2 15.20 10.85 0.01
N HIS A 3 15.09 9.81 -0.82
CA HIS A 3 15.19 9.91 -2.27
C HIS A 3 13.78 10.12 -2.84
N TYR A 4 13.63 11.14 -3.68
CA TYR A 4 12.39 11.41 -4.38
C TYR A 4 12.71 11.49 -5.87
N GLU A 5 12.13 10.61 -6.68
CA GLU A 5 12.27 10.59 -8.13
C GLU A 5 10.87 10.60 -8.72
N SER A 6 10.63 11.41 -9.76
CA SER A 6 9.47 11.20 -10.62
C SER A 6 9.87 10.38 -11.82
N GLU A 7 8.93 9.56 -12.24
CA GLU A 7 9.02 8.81 -13.48
C GLU A 7 8.21 9.54 -14.54
N THR A 8 8.70 9.52 -15.77
CA THR A 8 7.94 9.91 -16.95
C THR A 8 6.77 8.93 -17.16
N TYR A 9 5.72 9.35 -17.87
CA TYR A 9 4.63 8.42 -18.20
C TYR A 9 5.08 7.25 -19.08
N ILE A 10 6.15 7.44 -19.87
CA ILE A 10 6.82 6.37 -20.63
C ILE A 10 7.42 5.32 -19.68
N GLU A 11 8.16 5.74 -18.66
CA GLU A 11 8.77 4.83 -17.68
C GLU A 11 7.73 4.10 -16.85
N VAL A 12 6.69 4.80 -16.37
CA VAL A 12 5.57 4.19 -15.65
C VAL A 12 4.86 3.18 -16.53
N SER A 13 4.60 3.51 -17.79
CA SER A 13 3.95 2.60 -18.75
C SER A 13 4.81 1.35 -18.97
N ARG A 14 6.13 1.48 -19.14
CA ARG A 14 7.06 0.35 -19.27
C ARG A 14 6.99 -0.58 -18.04
N LYS A 15 7.17 -0.03 -16.83
CA LYS A 15 7.12 -0.81 -15.58
C LYS A 15 5.76 -1.49 -15.38
N PHE A 16 4.68 -0.79 -15.73
CA PHE A 16 3.34 -1.36 -15.65
C PHE A 16 3.14 -2.51 -16.63
N MET A 17 3.69 -2.42 -17.84
CA MET A 17 3.66 -3.51 -18.82
C MET A 17 4.51 -4.71 -18.37
N GLU A 18 5.63 -4.49 -17.68
CA GLU A 18 6.40 -5.57 -17.04
C GLU A 18 5.59 -6.28 -15.95
N ALA A 19 4.89 -5.51 -15.10
CA ALA A 19 3.99 -6.07 -14.10
C ALA A 19 2.83 -6.87 -14.74
N CYS A 20 2.28 -6.37 -15.84
CA CYS A 20 1.25 -7.07 -16.62
C CYS A 20 1.78 -8.38 -17.22
N ALA A 21 2.96 -8.36 -17.83
CA ALA A 21 3.60 -9.55 -18.39
C ALA A 21 3.91 -10.60 -17.32
N TRP A 22 4.28 -10.15 -16.12
CA TRP A 22 4.44 -11.01 -14.95
C TRP A 22 3.12 -11.70 -14.58
N LEU A 23 1.99 -10.98 -14.50
CA LEU A 23 0.68 -11.59 -14.25
C LEU A 23 0.32 -12.64 -15.30
N ASP A 24 0.55 -12.35 -16.59
CA ASP A 24 0.31 -13.30 -17.67
C ASP A 24 1.19 -14.55 -17.54
N SER A 25 2.47 -14.40 -17.17
CA SER A 25 3.39 -15.52 -16.95
C SER A 25 2.94 -16.48 -15.83
N LEU A 26 2.14 -15.96 -14.88
CA LEU A 26 1.52 -16.72 -13.80
C LEU A 26 0.16 -17.33 -14.19
N GLY A 27 -0.28 -17.16 -15.44
CA GLY A 27 -1.59 -17.59 -15.93
C GLY A 27 -2.75 -16.79 -15.33
N ILE A 28 -2.53 -15.49 -15.04
CA ILE A 28 -3.54 -14.59 -14.48
C ILE A 28 -4.04 -13.66 -15.59
N GLU A 29 -5.26 -13.88 -16.08
CA GLU A 29 -5.88 -13.03 -17.11
C GLU A 29 -6.22 -11.64 -16.55
N TYR A 30 -5.31 -10.66 -16.73
CA TYR A 30 -5.51 -9.29 -16.25
C TYR A 30 -6.28 -8.41 -17.24
N SER A 31 -6.25 -8.74 -18.53
CA SER A 31 -6.76 -7.91 -19.64
C SER A 31 -8.27 -7.63 -19.57
N ARG A 32 -9.03 -8.54 -18.95
CA ARG A 32 -10.49 -8.42 -18.71
C ARG A 32 -10.85 -7.84 -17.35
N THR A 33 -9.86 -7.32 -16.61
CA THR A 33 -10.06 -6.67 -15.32
C THR A 33 -9.79 -5.18 -15.43
N ARG A 34 -9.97 -4.44 -14.33
CA ARG A 34 -9.60 -3.03 -14.22
C ARG A 34 -8.14 -2.75 -14.60
N VAL A 35 -7.24 -3.71 -14.35
CA VAL A 35 -5.81 -3.62 -14.72
C VAL A 35 -5.64 -3.51 -16.24
N GLY A 36 -6.44 -4.26 -17.01
CA GLY A 36 -6.45 -4.18 -18.47
C GLY A 36 -6.90 -2.81 -18.98
N SER A 37 -7.93 -2.21 -18.36
CA SER A 37 -8.34 -0.83 -18.66
C SER A 37 -7.21 0.18 -18.39
N TYR A 38 -6.51 0.05 -17.27
CA TYR A 38 -5.40 0.94 -16.93
C TYR A 38 -4.24 0.83 -17.92
N GLY A 39 -3.96 -0.35 -18.46
CA GLY A 39 -2.94 -0.55 -19.50
C GLY A 39 -3.25 0.20 -20.78
N LYS A 40 -4.53 0.29 -21.18
CA LYS A 40 -4.94 1.09 -22.33
C LYS A 40 -4.70 2.58 -22.09
N ILE A 41 -5.04 3.07 -20.90
CA ILE A 41 -4.85 4.47 -20.50
C ILE A 41 -3.35 4.83 -20.50
N PHE A 42 -2.50 4.05 -19.84
CA PHE A 42 -1.05 4.32 -19.78
C PHE A 42 -0.34 4.08 -21.11
N GLY A 43 -0.85 3.16 -21.95
CA GLY A 43 -0.39 3.00 -23.31
C GLY A 43 -0.65 4.25 -24.17
N ALA A 44 -1.85 4.83 -24.07
CA ALA A 44 -2.20 6.08 -24.77
C ALA A 44 -1.40 7.28 -24.23
N LEU A 45 -1.27 7.39 -22.90
CA LEU A 45 -0.55 8.47 -22.24
C LEU A 45 0.95 8.48 -22.62
N ALA A 46 1.61 7.32 -22.61
CA ALA A 46 3.02 7.21 -23.01
C ALA A 46 3.24 7.56 -24.48
N LYS A 47 2.36 7.12 -25.39
CA LYS A 47 2.41 7.48 -26.83
C LYS A 47 2.27 8.98 -27.02
N CYS A 48 1.31 9.61 -26.35
CA CYS A 48 1.10 11.06 -26.45
C CYS A 48 2.28 11.84 -25.85
N GLN A 49 2.87 11.38 -24.74
CA GLN A 49 4.08 11.99 -24.19
C GLN A 49 5.25 11.91 -25.19
N GLN A 50 5.48 10.74 -25.79
CA GLN A 50 6.55 10.53 -26.77
C GLN A 50 6.39 11.39 -28.02
N ALA A 51 5.14 11.61 -28.47
CA ALA A 51 4.83 12.44 -29.63
C ALA A 51 4.73 13.95 -29.32
N GLY A 52 4.78 14.35 -28.04
CA GLY A 52 4.56 15.74 -27.64
C GLY A 52 3.10 16.22 -27.74
N THR A 53 2.13 15.29 -27.71
CA THR A 53 0.69 15.55 -27.95
C THR A 53 -0.18 15.26 -26.72
N LEU A 54 0.30 15.59 -25.51
CA LEU A 54 -0.43 15.33 -24.26
C LEU A 54 -1.81 16.02 -24.20
N GLU A 55 -1.98 17.17 -24.85
CA GLU A 55 -3.27 17.85 -24.94
C GLU A 55 -4.35 16.97 -25.59
N THR A 56 -4.00 16.19 -26.62
CA THR A 56 -4.91 15.22 -27.24
C THR A 56 -5.38 14.18 -26.22
N PHE A 57 -4.46 13.62 -25.44
CA PHE A 57 -4.82 12.67 -24.39
C PHE A 57 -5.78 13.27 -23.36
N TYR A 58 -5.53 14.51 -22.91
CA TYR A 58 -6.40 15.18 -21.93
C TYR A 58 -7.79 15.50 -22.47
N ASN A 59 -7.95 15.65 -23.78
CA ASN A 59 -9.26 15.84 -24.42
C ASN A 59 -10.03 14.51 -24.58
N GLU A 60 -9.33 13.39 -24.73
CA GLU A 60 -9.94 12.07 -24.95
C GLU A 60 -10.23 11.29 -23.66
N HIS A 61 -9.48 11.57 -22.59
CA HIS A 61 -9.60 10.89 -21.31
C HIS A 61 -10.00 11.85 -20.19
N SER A 62 -11.04 11.50 -19.43
CA SER A 62 -11.45 12.30 -18.28
C SER A 62 -10.35 12.34 -17.22
N PHE A 63 -10.19 13.50 -16.57
CA PHE A 63 -9.21 13.69 -15.50
C PHE A 63 -9.33 12.63 -14.40
N GLU A 64 -10.58 12.33 -14.00
CA GLU A 64 -10.87 11.30 -13.00
C GLU A 64 -10.35 9.91 -13.41
N SER A 65 -10.54 9.52 -14.68
CA SER A 65 -10.18 8.18 -15.17
C SER A 65 -8.68 7.93 -15.11
N TRP A 66 -7.86 8.88 -15.58
CA TRP A 66 -6.42 8.65 -15.62
C TRP A 66 -5.73 8.92 -14.28
N VAL A 67 -6.25 9.82 -13.42
CA VAL A 67 -5.79 9.95 -12.02
C VAL A 67 -6.06 8.67 -11.24
N ASN A 68 -7.25 8.09 -11.42
CA ASN A 68 -7.58 6.77 -10.86
C ASN A 68 -6.61 5.69 -11.36
N ALA A 69 -6.39 5.62 -12.67
CA ALA A 69 -5.45 4.66 -13.24
C ALA A 69 -4.05 4.85 -12.67
N ALA A 70 -3.55 6.09 -12.54
CA ALA A 70 -2.21 6.37 -12.02
C ALA A 70 -2.05 5.91 -10.56
N HIS A 71 -3.07 6.19 -9.72
CA HIS A 71 -3.08 5.73 -8.33
C HIS A 71 -2.96 4.20 -8.22
N GLU A 72 -3.73 3.48 -9.04
CA GLU A 72 -3.78 2.02 -9.00
C GLU A 72 -2.59 1.33 -9.70
N VAL A 73 -2.13 1.89 -10.81
CA VAL A 73 -0.93 1.43 -11.53
C VAL A 73 0.28 1.51 -10.61
N ALA A 74 0.43 2.59 -9.85
CA ALA A 74 1.52 2.73 -8.90
C ALA A 74 1.48 1.63 -7.81
N GLU A 75 0.31 1.24 -7.31
CA GLU A 75 0.16 0.13 -6.35
C GLU A 75 0.56 -1.21 -7.00
N ILE A 76 0.17 -1.46 -8.25
CA ILE A 76 0.50 -2.70 -8.98
C ILE A 76 2.00 -2.79 -9.29
N ILE A 77 2.62 -1.69 -9.70
CA ILE A 77 4.08 -1.64 -9.93
C ILE A 77 4.81 -1.97 -8.63
N ARG A 78 4.43 -1.39 -7.49
CA ARG A 78 5.05 -1.70 -6.19
C ARG A 78 4.92 -3.18 -5.82
N ILE A 79 3.77 -3.79 -6.10
CA ILE A 79 3.56 -5.23 -5.89
C ILE A 79 4.53 -6.04 -6.75
N TYR A 80 4.65 -5.71 -8.04
CA TYR A 80 5.55 -6.40 -8.97
C TYR A 80 7.02 -6.22 -8.58
N GLU A 81 7.47 -5.00 -8.29
CA GLU A 81 8.86 -4.72 -7.91
C GLU A 81 9.29 -5.48 -6.65
N GLY A 82 8.37 -5.71 -5.70
CA GLY A 82 8.69 -6.46 -4.48
C GLY A 82 8.43 -7.96 -4.54
N LEU A 83 7.50 -8.43 -5.38
CA LEU A 83 7.06 -9.84 -5.42
C LEU A 83 7.30 -10.54 -6.75
N GLY A 84 7.84 -9.86 -7.76
CA GLY A 84 8.00 -10.38 -9.12
C GLY A 84 8.86 -11.64 -9.22
N GLU A 85 9.80 -11.80 -8.30
CA GLU A 85 10.68 -12.98 -8.20
C GLU A 85 10.09 -14.10 -7.34
N GLN A 86 8.97 -13.85 -6.66
CA GLN A 86 8.31 -14.84 -5.81
C GLN A 86 7.41 -15.74 -6.65
N SER A 87 7.56 -17.06 -6.50
CA SER A 87 6.76 -18.05 -7.20
C SER A 87 6.19 -19.07 -6.22
N VAL A 88 5.14 -18.67 -5.49
CA VAL A 88 4.41 -19.54 -4.55
C VAL A 88 2.92 -19.59 -4.91
N PRO A 89 2.27 -20.77 -4.92
CA PRO A 89 0.87 -20.89 -5.36
C PRO A 89 -0.13 -20.01 -4.58
N SER A 90 0.09 -19.82 -3.28
CA SER A 90 -0.74 -18.97 -2.42
C SER A 90 -0.69 -17.49 -2.83
N LEU A 91 0.46 -17.01 -3.33
CA LEU A 91 0.60 -15.67 -3.89
C LEU A 91 -0.26 -15.52 -5.16
N ASN A 92 -0.23 -16.49 -6.07
CA ASN A 92 -1.02 -16.43 -7.32
C ASN A 92 -2.53 -16.32 -7.05
N VAL A 93 -3.03 -17.01 -6.02
CA VAL A 93 -4.44 -16.89 -5.60
C VAL A 93 -4.75 -15.48 -5.11
N ARG A 94 -3.87 -14.88 -4.31
CA ARG A 94 -4.04 -13.51 -3.82
C ARG A 94 -3.95 -12.48 -4.94
N LEU A 95 -3.01 -12.63 -5.88
CA LEU A 95 -2.89 -11.78 -7.08
C LEU A 95 -4.16 -11.83 -7.93
N LYS A 96 -4.69 -13.03 -8.21
CA LYS A 96 -5.98 -13.20 -8.92
C LYS A 96 -7.13 -12.46 -8.25
N ASN A 97 -7.15 -12.38 -6.92
CA ASN A 97 -8.17 -11.63 -6.20
C ASN A 97 -7.90 -10.13 -6.19
N ALA A 98 -6.63 -9.72 -6.13
CA ALA A 98 -6.22 -8.31 -6.07
C ALA A 98 -6.66 -7.51 -7.30
N ILE A 99 -6.63 -8.12 -8.49
CA ILE A 99 -6.98 -7.44 -9.74
C ILE A 99 -8.50 -7.33 -9.99
N LYS A 100 -9.34 -8.01 -9.21
CA LYS A 100 -10.80 -7.96 -9.34
C LYS A 100 -11.37 -6.63 -8.84
N GLY A 101 -12.61 -6.34 -9.26
CA GLY A 101 -13.41 -5.21 -8.79
C GLY A 101 -13.70 -4.18 -9.87
N GLN A 102 -14.46 -3.16 -9.49
CA GLN A 102 -14.84 -2.05 -10.37
C GLN A 102 -13.63 -1.23 -10.81
N GLU A 103 -13.68 -0.68 -12.02
CA GLU A 103 -12.59 0.10 -12.61
C GLU A 103 -12.27 1.38 -11.81
N LEU A 104 -13.29 2.12 -11.36
CA LEU A 104 -13.08 3.34 -10.59
C LEU A 104 -12.98 3.06 -9.09
N TYR A 105 -11.98 3.66 -8.45
CA TYR A 105 -11.70 3.56 -7.02
C TYR A 105 -12.85 4.06 -6.14
N VAL A 106 -13.51 5.13 -6.58
CA VAL A 106 -14.63 5.74 -5.85
C VAL A 106 -15.81 4.76 -5.74
N LEU A 107 -16.02 3.91 -6.75
CA LEU A 107 -17.08 2.91 -6.81
C LEU A 107 -16.81 1.67 -5.94
N ASP A 108 -15.63 1.57 -5.32
CA ASP A 108 -15.27 0.47 -4.42
C ASP A 108 -16.13 0.48 -3.15
N SER A 109 -17.24 -0.25 -3.18
CA SER A 109 -18.23 -0.33 -2.08
C SER A 109 -18.29 -1.70 -1.43
N GLU A 110 -17.60 -2.70 -1.99
CA GLU A 110 -17.65 -4.09 -1.53
C GLU A 110 -16.91 -4.31 -0.19
N ASN A 111 -17.50 -5.17 0.64
CA ASN A 111 -16.80 -5.78 1.77
C ASN A 111 -15.83 -6.84 1.21
N ARG A 112 -14.52 -6.63 1.42
CA ARG A 112 -13.43 -7.48 0.90
C ARG A 112 -13.27 -7.40 -0.63
N SER A 113 -12.94 -6.20 -1.12
CA SER A 113 -12.70 -5.97 -2.55
C SER A 113 -11.28 -6.39 -2.96
N GLY A 114 -11.00 -6.47 -4.27
CA GLY A 114 -9.65 -6.73 -4.78
C GLY A 114 -8.61 -5.70 -4.29
N ARG A 115 -9.05 -4.49 -3.97
CA ARG A 115 -8.22 -3.43 -3.35
C ARG A 115 -7.76 -3.75 -1.94
N ASP A 116 -8.48 -4.59 -1.20
CA ASP A 116 -8.06 -5.05 0.13
C ASP A 116 -6.88 -6.04 -0.02
N PHE A 117 -6.97 -6.98 -0.97
CA PHE A 117 -5.87 -7.88 -1.32
C PHE A 117 -4.67 -7.13 -1.93
N SER A 118 -4.91 -6.10 -2.74
CA SER A 118 -3.83 -5.27 -3.32
C SER A 118 -3.03 -4.59 -2.21
N PHE A 119 -3.70 -4.09 -1.16
CA PHE A 119 -3.04 -3.49 -0.01
C PHE A 119 -2.23 -4.52 0.81
N GLU A 120 -2.76 -5.74 1.01
CA GLU A 120 -2.02 -6.84 1.64
C GLU A 120 -0.73 -7.16 0.86
N LEU A 121 -0.83 -7.31 -0.46
CA LEU A 121 0.30 -7.64 -1.33
C LEU A 121 1.32 -6.51 -1.42
N SER A 122 0.86 -5.25 -1.48
CA SER A 122 1.74 -4.07 -1.45
C SER A 122 2.49 -3.96 -0.12
N THR A 123 1.84 -4.35 0.98
CA THR A 123 2.50 -4.46 2.30
C THR A 123 3.53 -5.60 2.30
N ALA A 124 3.18 -6.76 1.74
CA ALA A 124 4.09 -7.91 1.62
C ALA A 124 5.34 -7.59 0.79
N ALA A 125 5.15 -6.87 -0.33
CA ALA A 125 6.22 -6.43 -1.22
C ALA A 125 7.31 -5.69 -0.44
N LYS A 126 6.96 -4.82 0.52
CA LYS A 126 7.95 -4.13 1.37
C LYS A 126 8.79 -5.08 2.21
N PHE A 127 8.18 -6.10 2.80
CA PHE A 127 8.91 -7.10 3.59
C PHE A 127 9.84 -7.94 2.71
N VAL A 128 9.36 -8.39 1.54
CA VAL A 128 10.17 -9.18 0.60
C VAL A 128 11.31 -8.35 0.02
N SER A 129 11.07 -7.09 -0.35
CA SER A 129 12.13 -6.16 -0.79
C SER A 129 13.17 -5.86 0.28
N ALA A 130 12.84 -6.07 1.56
CA ALA A 130 13.80 -6.01 2.66
C ALA A 130 14.54 -7.35 2.88
N GLY A 131 14.35 -8.34 2.01
CA GLY A 131 14.96 -9.68 2.14
C GLY A 131 14.30 -10.57 3.19
N LEU A 132 13.11 -10.23 3.66
CA LEU A 132 12.38 -11.04 4.64
C LEU A 132 11.47 -12.05 3.94
N THR A 133 11.38 -13.25 4.49
CA THR A 133 10.47 -14.29 3.99
C THR A 133 9.05 -14.03 4.49
N VAL A 134 8.10 -13.98 3.55
CA VAL A 134 6.68 -13.80 3.82
C VAL A 134 5.92 -15.08 3.48
N ASP A 135 5.14 -15.57 4.44
CA ASP A 135 4.17 -16.64 4.24
C ASP A 135 2.80 -16.03 3.88
N PHE A 136 2.31 -16.38 2.69
CA PHE A 136 1.03 -15.95 2.13
C PHE A 136 -0.15 -16.88 2.50
N GLY A 137 0.05 -17.82 3.43
CA GLY A 137 -0.98 -18.69 3.99
C GLY A 137 -2.15 -17.94 4.64
N HIS A 138 -3.10 -18.67 5.22
CA HIS A 138 -4.37 -18.11 5.72
C HIS A 138 -4.37 -17.74 7.22
N ASP A 139 -3.24 -17.92 7.90
CA ASP A 139 -3.12 -17.68 9.35
C ASP A 139 -3.16 -16.21 9.72
N ALA A 140 -2.86 -15.29 8.81
CA ALA A 140 -2.96 -13.85 8.97
C ALA A 140 -3.05 -13.22 7.58
N ASP A 141 -3.24 -11.89 7.52
CA ASP A 141 -3.08 -11.19 6.26
C ASP A 141 -1.63 -11.39 5.76
N LEU A 142 -0.61 -11.27 6.63
CA LEU A 142 0.76 -11.73 6.37
C LEU A 142 1.40 -12.37 7.61
N LYS A 143 2.30 -13.33 7.40
CA LYS A 143 3.18 -13.89 8.44
C LYS A 143 4.62 -13.78 7.97
N VAL A 144 5.47 -13.12 8.76
CA VAL A 144 6.86 -12.80 8.40
C VAL A 144 7.80 -13.38 9.44
N LYS A 145 8.87 -14.04 9.00
CA LYS A 145 9.92 -14.52 9.91
C LYS A 145 11.00 -13.45 10.06
N ILE A 146 11.29 -13.04 11.30
CA ILE A 146 12.32 -12.04 11.61
C ILE A 146 13.16 -12.57 12.77
N ASP A 147 14.38 -13.02 12.47
CA ASP A 147 15.23 -13.74 13.43
C ASP A 147 14.42 -14.87 14.10
N ASP A 148 14.40 -14.92 15.43
CA ASP A 148 13.62 -15.89 16.20
C ASP A 148 12.12 -15.55 16.31
N PHE A 149 11.71 -14.34 15.91
CA PHE A 149 10.34 -13.87 16.03
C PHE A 149 9.48 -14.26 14.82
N THR A 150 8.21 -14.52 15.09
CA THR A 150 7.16 -14.59 14.06
C THR A 150 6.34 -13.31 14.15
N LEU A 151 6.40 -12.48 13.12
CA LEU A 151 5.63 -11.25 13.02
C LEU A 151 4.35 -11.52 12.22
N PHE A 152 3.20 -11.38 12.87
CA PHE A 152 1.90 -11.36 12.21
C PHE A 152 1.54 -9.93 11.80
N VAL A 153 1.12 -9.74 10.55
CA VAL A 153 0.63 -8.46 10.07
C VAL A 153 -0.84 -8.59 9.72
N GLU A 154 -1.66 -7.73 10.29
CA GLU A 154 -3.07 -7.60 9.93
C GLU A 154 -3.25 -6.28 9.17
N CYS A 155 -3.80 -6.36 7.97
CA CYS A 155 -3.97 -5.24 7.06
C CYS A 155 -5.44 -4.78 7.09
N LYS A 156 -5.68 -3.48 7.23
CA LYS A 156 -7.04 -2.90 7.15
C LYS A 156 -7.02 -1.66 6.27
N ARG A 157 -7.63 -1.76 5.10
CA ARG A 157 -7.95 -0.60 4.26
C ARG A 157 -9.19 0.09 4.83
N LEU A 158 -9.01 1.29 5.37
CA LEU A 158 -10.09 2.04 6.00
C LEU A 158 -10.93 2.72 4.92
N LYS A 159 -12.18 2.26 4.74
CA LYS A 159 -13.09 2.75 3.69
C LYS A 159 -14.11 3.79 4.16
N SER A 160 -14.23 3.99 5.48
CA SER A 160 -15.25 4.87 6.06
C SER A 160 -14.78 5.47 7.38
N THR A 161 -14.85 6.79 7.49
CA THR A 161 -14.52 7.55 8.71
C THR A 161 -15.33 7.08 9.92
N LYS A 162 -16.60 6.73 9.72
CA LYS A 162 -17.52 6.22 10.75
C LYS A 162 -17.10 4.85 11.31
N LYS A 163 -16.34 4.05 10.54
CA LYS A 163 -15.95 2.68 10.93
C LYS A 163 -14.49 2.55 11.38
N ILE A 164 -13.69 3.62 11.38
CA ILE A 164 -12.25 3.60 11.71
C ILE A 164 -11.99 2.88 13.03
N GLN A 165 -12.63 3.33 14.12
CA GLN A 165 -12.40 2.78 15.45
C GLN A 165 -12.74 1.29 15.53
N LYS A 166 -13.87 0.90 14.90
CA LYS A 166 -14.29 -0.51 14.81
C LYS A 166 -13.24 -1.34 14.08
N ARG A 167 -12.74 -0.88 12.93
CA ARG A 167 -11.74 -1.60 12.12
C ARG A 167 -10.40 -1.75 12.82
N ILE A 168 -9.94 -0.72 13.54
CA ILE A 168 -8.72 -0.80 14.36
C ILE A 168 -8.87 -1.88 15.43
N LYS A 169 -9.97 -1.85 16.19
CA LYS A 169 -10.24 -2.87 17.23
C LYS A 169 -10.35 -4.28 16.66
N GLU A 170 -10.97 -4.44 15.49
CA GLU A 170 -11.04 -5.72 14.78
C GLU A 170 -9.65 -6.24 14.43
N GLY A 171 -8.78 -5.41 13.85
CA GLY A 171 -7.41 -5.81 13.52
C GLY A 171 -6.59 -6.18 14.76
N LEU A 172 -6.68 -5.41 15.84
CA LEU A 172 -6.00 -5.72 17.11
C LEU A 172 -6.51 -7.04 17.72
N LYS A 173 -7.82 -7.31 17.63
CA LYS A 173 -8.40 -8.58 18.08
C LYS A 173 -7.92 -9.76 17.25
N GLN A 174 -7.82 -9.59 15.93
CA GLN A 174 -7.27 -10.63 15.03
C GLN A 174 -5.82 -10.92 15.37
N LEU A 175 -5.00 -9.89 15.56
CA LEU A 175 -3.61 -10.02 16.00
C LEU A 175 -3.51 -10.79 17.34
N HIS A 176 -4.29 -10.40 18.34
CA HIS A 176 -4.31 -11.11 19.63
C HIS A 176 -4.62 -12.60 19.46
N LYS A 177 -5.62 -12.94 18.63
CA LYS A 177 -5.94 -14.33 18.30
C LYS A 177 -4.73 -15.07 17.72
N ARG A 178 -3.97 -14.44 16.81
CA ARG A 178 -2.77 -15.05 16.20
C ARG A 178 -1.69 -15.34 17.23
N TYR A 179 -1.53 -14.45 18.21
CA TYR A 179 -0.53 -14.66 19.26
C TYR A 179 -0.90 -15.83 20.18
N VAL A 180 -2.18 -16.01 20.47
CA VAL A 180 -2.70 -17.11 21.31
C VAL A 180 -2.61 -18.45 20.58
N GLU A 181 -2.88 -18.46 19.28
CA GLU A 181 -2.87 -19.67 18.44
C GLU A 181 -1.47 -20.01 17.88
N SER A 182 -0.49 -19.14 18.07
CA SER A 182 0.89 -19.36 17.62
C SER A 182 1.51 -20.57 18.32
N GLU A 183 2.28 -21.37 17.57
CA GLU A 183 3.09 -22.47 18.13
C GLU A 183 4.13 -21.97 19.14
N GLN A 184 4.60 -20.72 18.98
CA GLN A 184 5.52 -20.06 19.91
C GLN A 184 4.96 -18.71 20.37
N PRO A 185 4.03 -18.67 21.34
CA PRO A 185 3.37 -17.44 21.79
C PRO A 185 4.31 -16.38 22.36
N SER A 186 5.44 -16.78 22.96
CA SER A 186 6.46 -15.87 23.50
C SER A 186 7.24 -15.12 22.42
N ASN A 187 7.36 -15.71 21.23
CA ASN A 187 8.06 -15.15 20.07
C ASN A 187 7.10 -14.54 19.03
N ALA A 188 5.79 -14.68 19.24
CA ALA A 188 4.79 -14.04 18.41
C ALA A 188 4.77 -12.52 18.67
N ARG A 189 4.88 -11.74 17.60
CA ARG A 189 4.70 -10.28 17.60
C ARG A 189 3.70 -9.89 16.53
N GLY A 190 3.18 -8.68 16.61
CA GLY A 190 2.30 -8.20 15.54
C GLY A 190 2.40 -6.73 15.22
N LEU A 191 1.98 -6.43 14.00
CA LEU A 191 1.94 -5.11 13.41
C LEU A 191 0.57 -4.92 12.74
N LEU A 192 -0.12 -3.84 13.05
CA LEU A 192 -1.34 -3.48 12.35
C LEU A 192 -1.00 -2.53 11.19
N ALA A 193 -1.27 -2.91 9.95
CA ALA A 193 -1.11 -2.05 8.78
C ALA A 193 -2.44 -1.40 8.40
N LEU A 194 -2.50 -0.08 8.36
CA LEU A 194 -3.70 0.71 8.09
C LEU A 194 -3.53 1.56 6.84
N SER A 195 -4.28 1.29 5.78
CA SER A 195 -4.39 2.22 4.65
C SER A 195 -5.49 3.24 4.92
N ILE A 196 -5.14 4.52 4.97
CA ILE A 196 -6.05 5.61 5.33
C ILE A 196 -6.52 6.44 4.12
N GLY A 197 -6.00 6.17 2.92
CA GLY A 197 -6.24 6.94 1.69
C GLY A 197 -7.72 7.24 1.44
N LYS A 198 -8.62 6.24 1.48
CA LYS A 198 -10.05 6.46 1.25
C LYS A 198 -10.73 7.33 2.32
N THR A 199 -10.20 7.39 3.54
CA THR A 199 -10.77 8.22 4.62
C THR A 199 -10.31 9.67 4.58
N ILE A 200 -9.15 9.94 3.97
CA ILE A 200 -8.58 11.28 3.85
C ILE A 200 -8.89 11.88 2.49
N ASN A 201 -8.85 11.08 1.44
CA ASN A 201 -9.01 11.48 0.05
C ASN A 201 -9.94 10.51 -0.69
N ALA A 202 -11.25 10.58 -0.37
CA ALA A 202 -12.24 9.65 -0.91
C ALA A 202 -12.46 9.78 -2.42
N THR A 203 -12.22 10.98 -2.98
CA THR A 203 -12.45 11.33 -4.38
C THR A 203 -11.17 11.35 -5.22
N LEU A 204 -10.03 10.92 -4.66
CA LEU A 204 -8.72 10.98 -5.32
C LEU A 204 -8.35 12.38 -5.83
N GLY A 205 -8.67 13.42 -5.04
CA GLY A 205 -8.18 14.78 -5.29
C GLY A 205 -6.65 14.85 -5.25
N LEU A 206 -6.07 15.85 -5.91
CA LEU A 206 -4.61 16.01 -5.95
C LEU A 206 -4.10 16.63 -4.65
N LEU A 207 -3.09 16.00 -4.05
CA LEU A 207 -2.24 16.67 -3.07
C LEU A 207 -1.28 17.61 -3.80
N GLU A 208 -1.40 18.91 -3.59
CA GLU A 208 -0.56 19.89 -4.27
C GLU A 208 0.73 20.15 -3.48
N GLY A 209 1.86 20.28 -4.18
CA GLY A 209 3.13 20.67 -3.57
C GLY A 209 4.08 21.35 -4.54
N SER A 210 4.99 22.15 -3.99
CA SER A 210 5.98 22.90 -4.80
C SER A 210 7.15 22.04 -5.27
N ASN A 211 7.37 20.89 -4.64
CA ASN A 211 8.36 19.88 -4.96
C ASN A 211 8.05 18.58 -4.20
N TYR A 212 8.81 17.52 -4.46
CA TYR A 212 8.63 16.21 -3.83
C TYR A 212 8.71 16.24 -2.29
N LYS A 213 9.62 17.05 -1.72
CA LYS A 213 9.79 17.15 -0.27
C LYS A 213 8.56 17.77 0.38
N ASP A 214 7.98 18.79 -0.23
CA ASP A 214 6.73 19.42 0.22
C ASP A 214 5.57 18.41 0.18
N LEU A 215 5.40 17.69 -0.94
CA LEU A 215 4.40 16.62 -1.06
C LEU A 215 4.56 15.54 0.02
N GLY A 216 5.77 15.02 0.20
CA GLY A 216 6.06 14.02 1.22
C GLY A 216 5.81 14.53 2.64
N ASN A 217 6.13 15.80 2.93
CA ASN A 217 5.84 16.41 4.22
C ASN A 217 4.33 16.56 4.48
N LYS A 218 3.55 16.89 3.45
CA LYS A 218 2.09 16.97 3.52
C LYS A 218 1.46 15.59 3.71
N ALA A 219 1.90 14.58 2.96
CA ALA A 219 1.46 13.20 3.14
C ALA A 219 1.78 12.69 4.57
N ALA A 220 3.00 12.96 5.06
CA ALA A 220 3.40 12.59 6.42
C ALA A 220 2.59 13.34 7.50
N SER A 221 2.17 14.58 7.25
CA SER A 221 1.34 15.33 8.20
C SER A 221 -0.05 14.70 8.35
N HIS A 222 -0.64 14.20 7.26
CA HIS A 222 -1.90 13.45 7.30
C HIS A 222 -1.78 12.15 8.13
N ASN A 223 -0.71 11.38 7.92
CA ASN A 223 -0.45 10.18 8.72
C ASN A 223 -0.24 10.50 10.20
N ARG A 224 0.53 11.55 10.52
CA ARG A 224 0.74 11.99 11.91
C ARG A 224 -0.57 12.42 12.56
N ALA A 225 -1.39 13.23 11.87
CA ALA A 225 -2.69 13.65 12.38
C ALA A 225 -3.63 12.47 12.63
N PHE A 226 -3.62 11.46 11.74
CA PHE A 226 -4.35 10.22 11.96
C PHE A 226 -3.83 9.45 13.18
N GLY A 227 -2.51 9.28 13.30
CA GLY A 227 -1.86 8.64 14.44
C GLY A 227 -2.24 9.29 15.76
N GLU A 228 -2.05 10.61 15.88
CA GLU A 228 -2.39 11.37 17.08
C GLU A 228 -3.86 11.23 17.49
N LYS A 229 -4.77 11.20 16.51
CA LYS A 229 -6.20 11.06 16.78
C LYS A 229 -6.62 9.68 17.28
N TYR A 230 -5.91 8.61 16.88
CA TYR A 230 -6.34 7.23 17.12
C TYR A 230 -5.36 6.41 17.98
N LYS A 231 -4.20 6.95 18.39
CA LYS A 231 -3.15 6.19 19.07
C LYS A 231 -3.55 5.51 20.38
N SER A 232 -4.52 6.06 21.11
CA SER A 232 -5.02 5.44 22.35
C SER A 232 -5.58 4.03 22.13
N TYR A 233 -6.06 3.69 20.92
CA TYR A 233 -6.55 2.35 20.61
C TYR A 233 -5.46 1.27 20.64
N TRP A 234 -4.22 1.62 20.31
CA TRP A 234 -3.12 0.66 20.24
C TRP A 234 -1.98 0.94 21.24
N GLN A 235 -2.01 2.06 21.97
CA GLN A 235 -1.04 2.35 23.04
C GLN A 235 -1.55 1.97 24.43
N GLU A 236 -2.86 2.12 24.70
CA GLU A 236 -3.41 1.87 26.04
C GLU A 236 -4.09 0.51 26.18
N LYS A 237 -4.65 -0.01 25.08
CA LYS A 237 -5.62 -1.12 25.10
C LYS A 237 -5.17 -2.33 24.28
N SER A 238 -3.91 -2.36 23.85
CA SER A 238 -3.37 -3.44 23.02
C SER A 238 -2.63 -4.49 23.86
N ASP A 239 -2.58 -5.69 23.32
CA ASP A 239 -1.67 -6.73 23.78
C ASP A 239 -0.22 -6.25 23.57
N ARG A 240 0.64 -6.41 24.58
CA ARG A 240 2.05 -5.98 24.55
C ARG A 240 2.86 -6.59 23.40
N ARG A 241 2.41 -7.71 22.84
CA ARG A 241 3.03 -8.34 21.65
C ARG A 241 2.75 -7.57 20.35
N THR A 242 1.78 -6.66 20.37
CA THR A 242 1.55 -5.71 19.28
C THR A 242 2.60 -4.61 19.36
N LEU A 243 3.52 -4.59 18.41
CA LEU A 243 4.65 -3.67 18.40
C LEU A 243 4.20 -2.24 18.07
N GLY A 244 3.26 -2.11 17.14
CA GLY A 244 2.76 -0.81 16.71
C GLY A 244 1.80 -0.89 15.53
N VAL A 245 1.63 0.25 14.90
CA VAL A 245 0.79 0.45 13.72
C VAL A 245 1.59 1.09 12.60
N ALA A 246 1.52 0.51 11.41
CA ALA A 246 2.02 1.12 10.18
C ALA A 246 0.87 1.81 9.45
N ILE A 247 0.95 3.13 9.31
CA ILE A 247 -0.09 3.96 8.70
C ILE A 247 0.35 4.31 7.28
N PHE A 248 -0.43 3.89 6.29
CA PHE A 248 -0.18 4.07 4.86
C PHE A 248 -1.12 5.12 4.29
N LEU A 249 -0.55 6.07 3.54
CA LEU A 249 -1.28 7.00 2.69
C LEU A 249 -0.75 6.91 1.27
N ASP A 250 -1.56 6.27 0.42
CA ASP A 250 -1.44 6.36 -1.02
C ASP A 250 -2.40 7.44 -1.52
N THR A 251 -1.87 8.46 -2.21
CA THR A 251 -2.69 9.54 -2.78
C THR A 251 -2.06 10.10 -4.05
N PRO A 252 -2.87 10.48 -5.06
CA PRO A 252 -2.38 11.31 -6.15
C PRO A 252 -1.84 12.65 -5.64
N GLY A 253 -0.83 13.19 -6.32
CA GLY A 253 -0.29 14.51 -6.06
C GLY A 253 0.14 15.20 -7.34
N ILE A 254 0.40 16.51 -7.24
CA ILE A 254 0.90 17.31 -8.36
C ILE A 254 2.02 18.20 -7.88
N ILE A 255 3.08 18.27 -8.69
CA ILE A 255 4.15 19.24 -8.52
C ILE A 255 3.77 20.46 -9.34
N THR A 256 3.29 21.49 -8.66
CA THR A 256 2.65 22.65 -9.30
C THR A 256 3.52 23.33 -10.36
N PRO A 257 4.85 23.53 -10.15
CA PRO A 257 5.71 24.11 -11.18
C PRO A 257 5.82 23.27 -12.46
N GLU A 258 5.80 21.94 -12.32
CA GLU A 258 6.01 20.98 -13.42
C GLU A 258 4.69 20.55 -14.08
N LYS A 259 3.55 20.82 -13.43
CA LYS A 259 2.21 20.32 -13.82
C LYS A 259 2.18 18.79 -14.04
N GLN A 260 3.06 18.07 -13.35
CA GLN A 260 3.21 16.62 -13.49
C GLN A 260 2.41 15.91 -12.40
N LEU A 261 1.59 14.94 -12.80
CA LEU A 261 0.93 14.02 -11.88
C LEU A 261 1.98 13.08 -11.29
N VAL A 262 1.96 12.94 -9.98
CA VAL A 262 2.75 11.96 -9.23
C VAL A 262 1.84 11.17 -8.30
N THR A 263 2.32 10.03 -7.80
CA THR A 263 1.63 9.30 -6.72
C THR A 263 2.50 9.36 -5.48
N CYS A 264 1.92 9.82 -4.37
CA CYS A 264 2.57 9.82 -3.07
C CYS A 264 2.26 8.50 -2.35
N HIS A 265 3.28 7.82 -1.86
CA HIS A 265 3.16 6.65 -1.00
C HIS A 265 3.97 6.88 0.28
N GLU A 266 3.26 7.29 1.34
CA GLU A 266 3.87 7.58 2.65
C GLU A 266 3.47 6.52 3.67
N VAL A 267 4.48 6.01 4.39
CA VAL A 267 4.29 5.12 5.54
C VAL A 267 4.83 5.77 6.81
N THR A 268 4.01 5.84 7.86
CA THR A 268 4.42 6.32 9.18
C THR A 268 4.16 5.24 10.22
N ILE A 269 5.16 4.95 11.04
CA ILE A 269 5.03 4.00 12.16
C ILE A 269 4.65 4.73 13.44
N ASN A 270 3.70 4.18 14.18
CA ASN A 270 3.39 4.59 15.54
C ASN A 270 3.54 3.40 16.49
N ASN A 271 4.36 3.57 17.53
CA ASN A 271 4.66 2.53 18.50
C ASN A 271 3.48 2.27 19.45
N SER A 272 3.35 1.02 19.89
CA SER A 272 2.42 0.62 20.95
C SER A 272 3.08 0.62 22.33
N SER A 273 4.39 0.47 22.41
CA SER A 273 5.16 0.37 23.67
C SER A 273 6.11 1.55 23.87
N PRO A 274 6.47 1.93 25.11
CA PRO A 274 7.41 3.03 25.39
C PRO A 274 8.77 2.89 24.70
N ALA A 275 9.45 4.02 24.46
CA ALA A 275 10.64 4.09 23.60
C ALA A 275 11.80 3.16 24.02
N ASN A 276 11.94 2.89 25.33
CA ASN A 276 13.06 2.13 25.91
C ASN A 276 12.74 0.65 26.16
N THR A 277 11.75 0.10 25.44
CA THR A 277 11.37 -1.32 25.56
C THR A 277 11.97 -2.16 24.44
N PRO A 278 12.26 -3.45 24.66
CA PRO A 278 12.68 -4.38 23.59
C PRO A 278 11.71 -4.40 22.41
N GLU A 279 10.41 -4.28 22.67
CA GLU A 279 9.36 -4.20 21.65
C GLU A 279 9.53 -2.97 20.75
N ASN A 280 9.81 -1.81 21.33
CA ASN A 280 10.06 -0.60 20.54
C ASN A 280 11.37 -0.67 19.76
N MET A 281 12.42 -1.30 20.32
CA MET A 281 13.67 -1.55 19.60
C MET A 281 13.44 -2.46 18.38
N LEU A 282 12.65 -3.54 18.55
CA LEU A 282 12.28 -4.43 17.46
C LEU A 282 11.42 -3.72 16.40
N LEU A 283 10.45 -2.89 16.82
CA LEU A 283 9.66 -2.07 15.89
C LEU A 283 10.55 -1.12 15.07
N ASN A 284 11.51 -0.46 15.72
CA ASN A 284 12.46 0.42 15.05
C ASN A 284 13.32 -0.36 14.04
N LYS A 285 13.80 -1.56 14.40
CA LYS A 285 14.53 -2.43 13.47
C LYS A 285 13.68 -2.73 12.22
N ILE A 286 12.41 -3.11 12.42
CA ILE A 286 11.47 -3.35 11.32
C ILE A 286 11.27 -2.07 10.49
N PHE A 287 11.05 -0.91 11.14
CA PHE A 287 10.84 0.36 10.46
C PHE A 287 12.00 0.74 9.54
N TYR A 288 13.23 0.73 10.07
CA TYR A 288 14.41 1.12 9.29
C TYR A 288 14.68 0.14 8.15
N HIS A 289 14.36 -1.14 8.32
CA HIS A 289 14.64 -2.14 7.29
C HIS A 289 13.55 -2.24 6.22
N VAL A 290 12.27 -2.09 6.60
CA VAL A 290 11.10 -2.39 5.75
C VAL A 290 10.41 -1.12 5.23
N PHE A 291 10.31 -0.07 6.04
CA PHE A 291 9.42 1.08 5.78
C PHE A 291 10.14 2.42 5.59
N GLN A 292 11.47 2.46 5.64
CA GLN A 292 12.25 3.70 5.57
C GLN A 292 12.14 4.42 4.21
N LYS A 293 11.92 3.67 3.12
CA LYS A 293 11.78 4.24 1.78
C LYS A 293 10.40 4.88 1.61
N ARG A 294 10.41 6.19 1.41
CA ARG A 294 9.28 6.98 0.88
C ARG A 294 9.39 6.98 -0.64
N THR A 295 8.26 6.94 -1.32
CA THR A 295 8.16 7.01 -2.79
C THR A 295 7.05 7.95 -3.15
#